data_AF-Q01TN2-F1
#
_entry.id   AF-Q01TN2-F1
#
_cell.length_a   1.000
_cell.length_b   1.000
_cell.length_c   1.000
_cell.angle_alpha   90.00
_cell.angle_beta   90.00
_cell.angle_gamma   90.00
#
_symmetry.space_group_name_H-M   'P 1'
#
loop_
_entity.id
_entity.type
_entity.pdbx_description
1 polymer ?
#
loop_
_entity_poly.entity_id
_entity_poly.type
_entity_poly.pdbx_seq_one_letter_code
_entity_poly.pdbx_strand_id
1 'polypeptide(L)'
;MPDDTNRQVIWKYLWDQLEKARYEQAIASSRFDLLVRSVSSGLPDPDAALVIQKATQEANAALLRYMGVLKKFTDFTLYGTVPEDLLPPEPTGKTAE
;
A
#
# COMPACT_ATOMS: atom_id res chain seq x y z
N MET A 1 7.78 -33.28 2.24
CA MET A 1 7.41 -32.02 2.91
C MET A 1 7.54 -30.89 1.90
N PRO A 2 6.46 -30.51 1.21
CA PRO A 2 6.46 -29.32 0.38
C PRO A 2 5.68 -28.23 1.12
N ASP A 3 6.34 -27.27 1.80
CA ASP A 3 5.61 -26.02 2.14
C ASP A 3 6.51 -24.87 2.63
N ASP A 4 7.63 -25.13 3.30
CA ASP A 4 8.43 -24.06 3.93
C ASP A 4 9.07 -23.09 2.93
N THR A 5 9.52 -23.57 1.78
CA THR A 5 10.13 -22.73 0.75
C THR A 5 9.09 -21.81 0.09
N ASN A 6 7.89 -22.32 -0.16
CA ASN A 6 6.83 -21.55 -0.80
C ASN A 6 6.29 -20.47 0.15
N ARG A 7 6.15 -20.82 1.43
CA ARG A 7 5.77 -19.88 2.48
C ARG A 7 6.79 -18.74 2.65
N GLN A 8 8.09 -19.05 2.59
CA GLN A 8 9.15 -18.03 2.63
C GLN A 8 9.15 -17.09 1.42
N VAL A 9 8.88 -17.61 0.22
CA VAL A 9 8.79 -16.77 -0.99
C VAL A 9 7.59 -15.82 -0.90
N ILE A 10 6.43 -16.33 -0.49
CA ILE A 10 5.21 -15.51 -0.29
C ILE A 10 5.45 -14.47 0.80
N TRP A 11 6.07 -14.86 1.91
CA TRP A 11 6.41 -13.95 3.00
C TRP A 11 7.33 -12.82 2.53
N LYS A 12 8.40 -13.15 1.79
CA LYS A 12 9.36 -12.16 1.29
C LYS A 12 8.72 -11.20 0.29
N TYR A 13 7.84 -11.71 -0.56
CA TYR A 13 7.09 -10.87 -1.50
C TYR A 13 6.11 -9.92 -0.79
N LEU A 14 5.37 -10.41 0.21
CA LEU A 14 4.48 -9.55 1.00
C LEU A 14 5.26 -8.53 1.82
N TRP A 15 6.44 -8.90 2.33
CA TRP A 15 7.35 -7.99 3.01
C TRP A 15 7.84 -6.87 2.08
N ASP A 16 8.28 -7.20 0.87
CA ASP A 16 8.73 -6.22 -0.13
C ASP A 16 7.61 -5.23 -0.49
N GLN A 17 6.38 -5.72 -0.69
CA GLN A 17 5.23 -4.86 -0.92
C GLN A 17 4.92 -3.94 0.27
N LEU A 18 5.03 -4.45 1.50
CA LEU A 18 4.81 -3.67 2.70
C LEU A 18 5.86 -2.57 2.84
N GLU A 19 7.12 -2.90 2.59
CA GLU A 19 8.24 -1.97 2.65
C GLU A 19 8.11 -0.88 1.58
N LYS A 20 7.73 -1.25 0.36
CA LYS A 20 7.45 -0.29 -0.71
C LYS A 20 6.28 0.64 -0.37
N ALA A 21 5.16 0.10 0.10
CA ALA A 21 4.01 0.90 0.50
C ALA A 21 4.33 1.85 1.68
N ARG A 22 5.15 1.38 2.63
CA ARG A 22 5.66 2.21 3.73
C ARG A 22 6.53 3.35 3.23
N TYR A 23 7.40 3.07 2.26
CA TYR A 23 8.27 4.10 1.67
C TYR A 23 7.45 5.16 0.91
N GLU A 24 6.46 4.74 0.11
CA GLU A 24 5.53 5.62 -0.59
C GLU A 24 4.73 6.51 0.39
N GLN A 25 4.23 5.92 1.48
CA GLN A 25 3.52 6.65 2.53
C GLN A 25 4.42 7.64 3.26
N ALA A 26 5.66 7.28 3.55
CA ALA A 26 6.64 8.19 4.17
C ALA A 26 6.99 9.37 3.26
N ILE A 27 7.16 9.15 1.95
CA ILE A 27 7.40 10.21 0.97
C ILE A 27 6.19 11.14 0.88
N ALA A 28 4.97 10.58 0.74
CA ALA A 28 3.75 11.38 0.65
C ALA A 28 3.51 12.19 1.93
N SER A 29 3.74 11.60 3.10
CA SER A 29 3.64 12.29 4.39
C SER A 29 4.67 13.40 4.54
N SER A 30 5.91 13.18 4.10
CA SER A 30 6.96 14.21 4.13
C SER A 30 6.65 15.38 3.19
N ARG A 31 6.10 15.10 2.00
CA ARG A 31 5.64 16.14 1.07
C ARG A 31 4.49 16.97 1.66
N PHE A 32 3.56 16.32 2.35
CA PHE A 32 2.47 16.99 3.04
C PHE A 32 3.00 17.90 4.17
N ASP A 33 3.89 17.41 5.03
CA ASP A 33 4.46 18.20 6.14
C ASP A 33 5.21 19.45 5.64
N LEU A 34 5.99 19.30 4.56
CA LEU A 34 6.67 20.41 3.89
C LEU A 34 5.70 21.43 3.31
N LEU A 35 4.63 20.97 2.64
CA LEU A 35 3.59 21.84 2.09
C LEU A 35 2.87 22.60 3.19
N VAL A 36 2.46 21.93 4.26
CA VAL A 36 1.80 22.55 5.42
C VAL A 36 2.70 23.63 6.02
N ARG A 37 3.98 23.32 6.29
CA ARG A 37 4.95 24.30 6.81
C ARG A 37 5.13 25.51 5.89
N SER A 38 5.13 25.29 4.58
CA SER A 38 5.30 26.36 3.59
C SER A 38 4.10 27.31 3.55
N VAL A 39 2.87 26.78 3.67
CA VAL A 39 1.63 27.57 3.65
C VAL A 39 1.39 28.33 4.96
N SER A 40 1.89 27.85 6.11
CA SER A 40 1.78 28.59 7.38
C SER A 40 2.50 29.95 7.38
N SER A 41 3.40 30.19 6.43
CA SER A 41 4.27 31.38 6.40
C SER A 41 3.68 32.58 5.64
N GLY A 42 2.47 32.47 5.08
CA GLY A 42 1.80 33.58 4.39
C GLY A 42 0.34 33.24 4.07
N LEU A 43 -0.53 34.26 4.05
CA LEU A 43 -1.98 34.16 3.85
C LEU A 43 -2.35 33.06 2.84
N PRO A 44 -3.25 32.11 3.18
CA PRO A 44 -3.53 30.96 2.32
C PRO A 44 -4.13 31.44 1.00
N ASP A 45 -3.31 31.43 -0.03
CA ASP A 45 -3.75 31.61 -1.40
C ASP A 45 -4.73 30.47 -1.76
N PRO A 46 -5.83 30.72 -2.49
CA PRO A 46 -6.77 29.67 -2.89
C PRO A 46 -6.09 28.51 -3.65
N ASP A 47 -4.98 28.76 -4.35
CA ASP A 47 -4.16 27.69 -4.96
C ASP A 47 -3.44 26.85 -3.90
N ALA A 48 -2.96 27.46 -2.82
CA ALA A 48 -2.28 26.76 -1.73
C ALA A 48 -3.22 25.78 -1.01
N ALA A 49 -4.49 26.15 -0.82
CA ALA A 49 -5.50 25.27 -0.23
C ALA A 49 -5.79 24.03 -1.11
N LEU A 50 -5.87 24.21 -2.43
CA LEU A 50 -6.04 23.11 -3.39
C LEU A 50 -4.84 22.17 -3.42
N VAL A 51 -3.61 22.73 -3.35
CA VAL A 51 -2.37 21.94 -3.29
C VAL A 51 -2.32 21.11 -2.00
N ILE A 52 -2.65 21.69 -0.84
CA ILE A 52 -2.74 20.94 0.42
C ILE A 52 -3.80 19.83 0.33
N GLN A 53 -4.97 20.13 -0.23
CA GLN A 53 -6.05 19.14 -0.35
C GLN A 53 -5.63 17.95 -1.23
N LYS A 54 -4.98 18.21 -2.37
CA LYS A 54 -4.41 17.16 -3.23
C LYS A 54 -3.34 16.35 -2.51
N ALA A 55 -2.38 17.01 -1.85
CA ALA A 55 -1.34 16.33 -1.09
C ALA A 55 -1.92 15.47 0.05
N THR A 56 -2.99 15.94 0.70
CA THR A 56 -3.72 15.17 1.72
C THR A 56 -4.38 13.93 1.11
N GLN A 57 -5.03 14.06 -0.05
CA GLN A 57 -5.65 12.94 -0.76
C GLN A 57 -4.60 11.90 -1.18
N GLU A 58 -3.45 12.33 -1.69
CA GLU A 58 -2.33 11.46 -2.05
C GLU A 58 -1.76 10.72 -0.84
N ALA A 59 -1.53 11.42 0.27
CA ALA A 59 -1.06 10.82 1.52
C ALA A 59 -2.08 9.81 2.08
N ASN A 60 -3.36 10.14 2.03
CA ASN A 60 -4.43 9.24 2.50
C ASN A 60 -4.57 8.01 1.59
N ALA A 61 -4.46 8.18 0.27
CA ALA A 61 -4.46 7.06 -0.66
C ALA A 61 -3.26 6.12 -0.44
N ALA A 62 -2.07 6.67 -0.19
CA ALA A 62 -0.87 5.88 0.15
C ALA A 62 -1.04 5.14 1.49
N LEU A 63 -1.63 5.79 2.49
CA LEU A 63 -1.94 5.17 3.78
C LEU A 63 -2.93 4.01 3.65
N LEU A 64 -4.01 4.18 2.88
CA LEU A 64 -4.99 3.12 2.63
C LEU A 64 -4.36 1.92 1.91
N ARG A 65 -3.45 2.15 0.96
CA ARG A 65 -2.68 1.08 0.30
C ARG A 65 -1.79 0.35 1.30
N TYR A 66 -1.05 1.08 2.13
CA TYR A 66 -0.22 0.49 3.19
C TYR A 66 -1.06 -0.36 4.15
N MET A 67 -2.21 0.15 4.61
CA MET A 67 -3.11 -0.61 5.48
C MET A 67 -3.65 -1.88 4.80
N GLY A 68 -3.96 -1.82 3.50
CA GLY A 68 -4.38 -2.98 2.72
C GLY A 68 -3.30 -4.06 2.65
N VAL A 69 -2.05 -3.68 2.36
CA VAL A 69 -0.92 -4.62 2.31
C VAL A 69 -0.59 -5.15 3.70
N LEU A 70 -0.61 -4.31 4.73
CA LEU A 70 -0.39 -4.72 6.11
C LEU A 70 -1.43 -5.76 6.55
N LYS A 71 -2.71 -5.54 6.23
CA LYS A 71 -3.77 -6.51 6.50
C LYS A 71 -3.46 -7.85 5.82
N LYS A 72 -3.13 -7.85 4.52
CA LYS A 72 -2.76 -9.08 3.79
C LYS A 72 -1.55 -9.79 4.41
N PHE A 73 -0.53 -9.04 4.83
CA PHE A 73 0.66 -9.59 5.51
C PHE A 73 0.31 -10.19 6.86
N THR A 74 -0.53 -9.51 7.65
CA THR A 74 -0.98 -9.97 8.96
C THR A 74 -1.87 -11.21 8.85
N ASP A 75 -2.80 -11.24 7.89
CA ASP A 75 -3.63 -12.41 7.59
C ASP A 75 -2.78 -13.63 7.19
N PHE A 76 -1.79 -13.43 6.31
CA PHE A 76 -0.86 -14.50 5.92
C PHE A 76 0.01 -14.98 7.10
N THR A 77 0.46 -14.06 7.96
CA THR A 77 1.34 -14.39 9.09
C THR A 77 0.59 -15.11 10.21
N LEU A 78 -0.62 -14.65 10.55
CA LEU A 78 -1.42 -15.17 11.66
C LEU A 78 -2.25 -16.40 11.29
N TYR A 79 -2.89 -16.38 10.12
CA TYR A 79 -3.85 -17.42 9.71
C TYR A 79 -3.31 -18.33 8.61
N GLY A 80 -2.14 -18.01 8.02
CA GLY A 80 -1.61 -18.73 6.87
C GLY A 80 -2.41 -18.50 5.58
N THR A 81 -3.30 -17.52 5.56
CA THR A 81 -4.16 -17.24 4.42
C THR A 81 -3.37 -16.53 3.33
N VAL A 82 -3.20 -17.20 2.18
CA VAL A 82 -2.59 -16.60 0.99
C VAL A 82 -3.61 -15.63 0.39
N PRO A 83 -3.27 -14.33 0.23
CA PRO A 83 -4.22 -13.37 -0.34
C PRO A 83 -4.52 -13.74 -1.80
N GLU A 84 -5.79 -13.64 -2.22
CA GLU A 84 -6.27 -14.03 -3.56
C GLU A 84 -5.51 -13.36 -4.71
N ASP A 85 -4.98 -12.16 -4.50
CA ASP A 85 -4.09 -11.43 -5.43
C ASP A 85 -2.82 -12.23 -5.84
N LEU A 86 -2.39 -13.16 -4.97
CA LEU A 86 -1.22 -14.02 -5.15
C LEU A 86 -1.57 -15.43 -5.60
N LEU A 87 -2.85 -15.79 -5.62
CA LEU A 87 -3.27 -17.02 -6.26
C LEU A 87 -3.08 -16.80 -7.76
N PRO A 88 -2.37 -17.72 -8.48
CA PRO A 88 -2.37 -17.65 -9.93
C PRO A 88 -3.83 -17.59 -10.38
N PRO A 89 -4.19 -16.75 -11.37
CA PRO A 89 -5.56 -16.70 -11.86
C PRO A 89 -5.94 -18.14 -12.19
N GLU A 90 -6.97 -18.67 -11.51
CA GLU A 90 -7.45 -20.01 -11.77
C GLU A 90 -7.58 -20.13 -13.29
N PRO A 91 -6.91 -21.10 -13.94
CA PRO A 91 -7.15 -21.32 -15.35
C PRO A 91 -8.63 -21.65 -15.43
N THR A 92 -9.42 -20.71 -15.94
CA THR A 92 -10.84 -20.89 -16.20
C THR A 92 -10.96 -22.13 -17.08
N GLY A 93 -11.22 -23.26 -16.42
CA GLY A 93 -11.70 -24.47 -17.03
C GLY A 93 -13.06 -24.16 -17.60
N LYS A 94 -13.07 -23.68 -18.85
CA LYS A 94 -14.19 -23.90 -19.75
C LYS A 94 -13.74 -24.85 -20.83
N THR A 95 -13.75 -26.12 -20.43
CA THR A 95 -14.13 -27.23 -21.30
C THR A 95 -15.58 -26.96 -21.74
N ALA A 96 -15.79 -26.80 -23.04
CA ALA A 96 -17.05 -27.03 -23.75
C ALA A 96 -16.57 -27.54 -25.11
N GLU A 97 -16.43 -28.86 -25.23
CA GLU A 97 -17.42 -29.77 -25.83
C GLU A 97 -17.64 -29.46 -27.33
#